data_AF-A0A5C6V5G2-F1
#
_entry.id   AF-A0A5C6V5G2-F1
#
_cell.length_a   1.000
_cell.length_b   1.000
_cell.length_c   1.000
_cell.angle_alpha   90.00
_cell.angle_beta   90.00
_cell.angle_gamma   90.00
#
_symmetry.space_group_name_H-M   'P 1'
#
loop_
_entity.id
_entity.type
_entity.pdbx_description
1 polymer ?
#
loop_
_entity_poly.entity_id
_entity_poly.type
_entity_poly.pdbx_seq_one_letter_code
_entity_poly.pdbx_strand_id
1 'polypeptide(L)' 'MSEQARIDFLVERDGLPQAAEWVRRTMHIYRRAVLSRGHFDHSHPYRHRFIVAYLEFKRWLRTGSTARPA' A
#
# COMPACT_ATOMS: atom_id res chain seq x y z
N MET A 1 13.54 1.71 0.74
CA MET A 1 12.61 2.10 -0.35
C MET A 1 11.35 2.65 0.28
N SER A 2 10.90 3.82 -0.17
CA SER A 2 9.55 4.32 0.15
C SER A 2 8.51 3.54 -0.65
N GLU A 3 7.33 3.29 -0.07
CA GLU A 3 6.22 2.64 -0.79
C GLU A 3 5.76 3.48 -1.98
N GLN A 4 5.94 4.81 -1.94
CA GLN A 4 5.65 5.70 -3.06
C GLN A 4 6.47 5.34 -4.30
N ALA A 5 7.79 5.15 -4.15
CA ALA A 5 8.66 4.78 -5.27
C ALA A 5 8.29 3.41 -5.88
N ARG A 6 7.72 2.51 -5.05
CA ARG A 6 7.23 1.21 -5.51
C ARG A 6 5.94 1.35 -6.31
N ILE A 7 5.04 2.24 -5.89
CA ILE A 7 3.81 2.56 -6.63
C ILE A 7 4.17 3.17 -7.98
N ASP A 8 5.08 4.16 -8.00
CA ASP A 8 5.46 4.86 -9.22
C ASP A 8 6.06 3.87 -10.25
N PHE A 9 6.93 2.97 -9.79
CA PHE A 9 7.46 1.88 -10.63
C PHE A 9 6.36 0.96 -11.19
N LEU A 10 5.37 0.59 -10.38
CA LEU A 10 4.27 -0.27 -10.83
C LEU A 10 3.36 0.46 -11.83
N VAL A 11 3.14 1.76 -11.65
CA VAL A 11 2.38 2.59 -12.58
C VAL A 11 3.12 2.69 -13.92
N GLU A 12 4.43 2.91 -13.89
CA GLU A 12 5.26 2.98 -15.11
C GLU A 12 5.29 1.64 -15.84
N ARG A 13 5.42 0.53 -15.12
CA ARG A 13 5.55 -0.81 -15.70
C ARG A 13 4.22 -1.37 -16.23
N ASP A 14 3.16 -1.30 -15.43
CA ASP A 14 1.92 -2.05 -15.67
C ASP A 14 0.72 -1.15 -15.97
N GLY A 15 0.84 0.16 -15.75
CA GLY A 15 -0.26 1.11 -15.86
C GLY A 15 -1.06 1.28 -14.55
N LEU A 16 -1.81 2.39 -14.50
CA LEU A 16 -2.57 2.80 -13.32
C LEU A 16 -3.60 1.76 -12.84
N PRO A 17 -4.38 1.08 -13.71
CA PRO A 17 -5.36 0.10 -13.25
C PRO A 17 -4.72 -1.09 -12.53
N GLN A 18 -3.64 -1.63 -13.09
CA GLN A 18 -2.89 -2.77 -12.57
C GLN A 18 -2.18 -2.40 -11.26
N ALA A 19 -1.56 -1.22 -11.22
CA ALA A 19 -1.00 -0.68 -9.98
C ALA A 19 -2.06 -0.53 -8.88
N ALA A 20 -3.27 -0.06 -9.23
CA ALA A 20 -4.36 0.08 -8.27
C ALA A 20 -4.88 -1.27 -7.75
N GLU A 21 -4.98 -2.30 -8.59
CA GLU A 21 -5.29 -3.65 -8.14
C GLU A 21 -4.22 -4.19 -7.17
N TRP A 22 -2.95 -4.00 -7.52
CA TRP A 22 -1.83 -4.41 -6.68
C TRP A 22 -1.90 -3.72 -5.31
N VAL A 23 -2.11 -2.40 -5.28
CA VAL A 23 -2.24 -1.62 -4.05
C VAL A 23 -3.39 -2.16 -3.18
N ARG A 24 -4.56 -2.45 -3.76
CA ARG A 24 -5.71 -3.01 -3.02
C ARG A 24 -5.38 -4.38 -2.41
N ARG A 25 -4.71 -5.26 -3.16
CA ARG A 25 -4.28 -6.59 -2.67
C ARG A 25 -3.26 -6.44 -1.53
N THR A 26 -2.26 -5.57 -1.69
CA THR A 26 -1.24 -5.30 -0.67
C THR A 26 -1.85 -4.73 0.62
N MET A 27 -2.79 -3.78 0.50
CA MET A 27 -3.52 -3.24 1.66
C MET A 27 -4.27 -4.33 2.45
N HIS A 28 -4.84 -5.34 1.79
CA HIS A 28 -5.49 -6.46 2.47
C HIS A 28 -4.48 -7.29 3.28
N ILE A 29 -3.31 -7.56 2.73
CA ILE A 29 -2.22 -8.28 3.41
C ILE A 29 -1.74 -7.48 4.64
N TYR A 30 -1.50 -6.17 4.48
CA TYR A 30 -1.01 -5.32 5.57
C TYR A 30 -2.04 -5.20 6.69
N ARG A 31 -3.33 -5.06 6.35
CA ARG A 31 -4.41 -5.09 7.33
C ARG A 31 -4.45 -6.41 8.09
N ARG A 32 -4.29 -7.55 7.40
CA ARG A 32 -4.25 -8.87 8.05
C ARG A 32 -3.03 -9.03 8.94
N ALA A 33 -1.86 -8.55 8.52
CA ALA A 33 -0.65 -8.57 9.33
C ALA A 33 -0.82 -7.79 10.64
N VAL A 34 -1.44 -6.60 10.58
CA VAL A 34 -1.69 -5.75 11.76
C VAL A 34 -2.77 -6.32 12.69
N LEU A 35 -3.80 -6.99 12.15
CA LEU A 35 -4.93 -7.50 12.92
C LEU A 35 -4.74 -8.93 13.44
N SER A 36 -3.87 -9.72 12.81
CA SER A 36 -3.60 -11.09 13.23
C SER A 36 -2.65 -11.07 14.44
N ARG A 37 -3.18 -11.33 15.64
CA ARG A 37 -2.39 -11.48 16.89
C ARG A 37 -1.53 -12.75 16.93
N GLY A 38 -1.48 -13.53 15.85
CA GLY A 38 -0.80 -14.82 15.77
C GLY A 38 0.53 -14.74 15.05
N HIS A 39 1.61 -14.96 15.82
CA HIS A 39 2.92 -15.50 15.43
C HIS A 39 4.11 -14.61 15.03
N PHE A 40 4.06 -13.29 14.88
CA PHE A 40 5.31 -12.52 14.70
C PHE A 40 5.35 -11.08 15.25
N ASP A 41 4.27 -10.57 15.86
CA ASP A 41 4.06 -9.12 16.04
C ASP A 41 4.06 -8.63 17.50
N HIS A 42 5.08 -9.03 18.26
CA HIS A 42 5.56 -8.22 19.40
C HIS A 42 6.80 -7.39 19.05
N SER A 43 7.28 -7.47 17.81
CA SER A 43 8.31 -6.59 17.29
C SER A 43 7.65 -5.29 16.79
N HIS A 44 7.33 -4.44 17.77
CA HIS A 44 6.76 -3.08 17.66
C HIS A 44 7.14 -2.26 16.40
N PRO A 45 8.38 -2.29 15.85
CA PRO A 45 8.71 -1.57 14.62
C PRO A 45 7.99 -2.02 13.35
N TYR A 46 7.61 -3.29 13.21
CA TYR A 46 7.02 -3.80 11.97
C TYR A 46 5.54 -3.42 11.83
N ARG A 47 4.77 -3.53 12.92
CA ARG A 47 3.37 -3.06 12.96
C ARG A 47 3.23 -1.60 12.55
N HIS A 48 4.08 -0.72 13.08
CA HIS A 48 4.05 0.70 12.73
C HIS A 48 4.31 0.91 11.23
N ARG A 49 5.29 0.22 10.65
CA ARG A 49 5.59 0.30 9.20
C ARG A 49 4.41 -0.15 8.35
N PHE A 50 3.73 -1.24 8.73
CA PHE A 50 2.53 -1.69 8.01
C PHE A 50 1.39 -0.67 8.08
N ILE A 51 1.19 -0.03 9.22
CA ILE A 51 0.16 1.01 9.38
C ILE A 51 0.48 2.23 8.52
N VAL A 52 1.72 2.73 8.56
CA VAL A 52 2.14 3.90 7.75
C VAL A 52 1.95 3.61 6.27
N ALA A 53 2.47 2.48 5.78
CA ALA A 53 2.34 2.08 4.38
C ALA A 53 0.87 1.90 3.96
N TYR A 54 0.03 1.34 4.83
CA TYR A 54 -1.41 1.22 4.56
C TYR A 54 -2.07 2.59 4.38
N LEU A 55 -1.71 3.58 5.20
CA LEU A 55 -2.25 4.94 5.10
C LEU A 55 -1.76 5.66 3.84
N GLU A 56 -0.50 5.45 3.45
CA GLU A 56 0.06 5.97 2.19
C GLU A 56 -0.71 5.40 0.99
N PHE A 57 -0.92 4.08 0.93
CA PHE A 57 -1.72 3.44 -0.11
C PHE A 57 -3.16 3.93 -0.13
N LYS A 58 -3.78 4.10 1.04
CA LYS A 58 -5.15 4.65 1.14
C LYS A 58 -5.22 6.08 0.61
N ARG A 59 -4.21 6.91 0.88
CA ARG A 59 -4.12 8.28 0.34
C ARG A 59 -3.92 8.23 -1.17
N TRP A 60 -2.98 7.42 -1.66
CA TRP A 60 -2.72 7.29 -3.08
C TRP A 60 -3.96 6.82 -3.86
N LEU A 61 -4.74 5.85 -3.37
CA LEU A 61 -5.99 5.46 -4.03
C LEU A 61 -7.03 6.60 -4.08
N ARG A 62 -7.10 7.43 -3.03
CA ARG A 62 -8.02 8.58 -3.00
C ARG A 62 -7.60 9.68 -3.98
N THR A 63 -6.30 9.93 -4.12
CA THR A 63 -5.78 10.99 -5.00
C THR A 63 -5.63 10.51 -6.45
N GLY A 64 -5.24 9.25 -6.64
CA GLY A 64 -4.96 8.59 -7.92
C GLY A 64 -6.20 8.10 -8.66
N SER A 65 -7.32 7.83 -7.97
CA SER A 65 -8.62 7.63 -8.65
C SER A 65 -9.16 8.91 -9.30
N THR A 66 -8.57 10.07 -9.03
CA THR A 66 -8.95 11.38 -9.59
C THR A 66 -7.92 12.02 -10.51
N ALA A 67 -6.79 11.36 -10.79
CA ALA A 67 -5.78 11.86 -11.74
C ALA A 67 -5.77 10.92 -12.97
N ARG A 68 -6.46 11.25 -14.07
CA ARG A 68 -6.08 12.25 -15.10
C ARG A 68 -7.28 12.57 -16.03
N PRO A 69 -7.26 13.63 -16.91
CA PRO A 69 -6.15 14.53 -17.23
C PRO A 69 -6.48 16.04 -17.34
N ALA A 70 -5.43 16.87 -17.27
CA ALA A 70 -5.22 18.05 -18.11
C ALA A 70 -3.72 18.11 -18.46
#